data_AF-A0A5B7F2H9-F1
#
_entry.id   AF-A0A5B7F2H9-F1
#
_cell.length_a   1.000
_cell.length_b   1.000
_cell.length_c   1.000
_cell.angle_alpha   90.00
_cell.angle_beta   90.00
_cell.angle_gamma   90.00
#
_symmetry.space_group_name_H-M   'P 1'
#
loop_
_entity.id
_entity.type
_entity.pdbx_description
1 polymer ?
#
loop_
_entity_poly.entity_id
_entity_poly.type
_entity_poly.pdbx_seq_one_letter_code
_entity_poly.pdbx_strand_id
1 'polypeptide(L)'
;MILKQAETDLAYELQSCKVKQKIKEEAMETEVVERKARILVEEQEMQRAEKRLESSVKQPAEAEKFRMETIATAKKQQLLLEAEAASEAKRLKGEAEASAIMAKANAEAIQMHHKAAAWKEFEDAAMLSMYLETLPKMVNGISSALSNVKSVKMVSSGDSGVGAQKLTKEVMDISSSVPTMVKNLTGIDLLKNATIWNSPLPRTVSHDLPEAETQIDRITLCKRKESGEWLVEFMDD
;
A
#
# COMPACT_ATOMS: atom_id res chain seq x y z
N MET A 1 -39.80 117.49 -34.63
CA MET A 1 -39.04 117.63 -33.38
C MET A 1 -39.21 116.41 -32.47
N ILE A 2 -40.42 115.87 -32.30
CA ILE A 2 -40.72 114.72 -31.41
C ILE A 2 -40.00 113.41 -31.81
N LEU A 3 -39.91 113.09 -33.11
CA LEU A 3 -39.24 111.86 -33.59
C LEU A 3 -37.74 111.79 -33.25
N LYS A 4 -37.03 112.93 -33.34
CA LYS A 4 -35.59 112.99 -32.99
C LYS A 4 -35.33 112.77 -31.51
N GLN A 5 -36.26 113.20 -30.64
CA GLN A 5 -36.14 112.99 -29.19
C GLN A 5 -36.34 111.51 -28.83
N ALA A 6 -37.32 110.84 -29.45
CA ALA A 6 -37.54 109.41 -29.25
C ALA A 6 -36.36 108.55 -29.75
N GLU A 7 -35.72 108.93 -30.86
CA GLU A 7 -34.52 108.28 -31.37
C GLU A 7 -33.32 108.42 -30.41
N THR A 8 -33.14 109.61 -29.81
CA THR A 8 -32.08 109.83 -28.81
C THR A 8 -32.34 109.08 -27.51
N ASP A 9 -33.59 109.00 -27.06
CA ASP A 9 -33.96 108.28 -25.83
C ASP A 9 -33.75 106.77 -26.03
N LEU A 10 -34.16 106.22 -27.18
CA LEU A 10 -33.91 104.81 -27.53
C LEU A 10 -32.41 104.50 -27.68
N ALA A 11 -31.65 105.41 -28.31
CA ALA A 11 -30.20 105.26 -28.44
C ALA A 11 -29.51 105.27 -27.07
N TYR A 12 -29.98 106.12 -26.15
CA TYR A 12 -29.47 106.19 -24.78
C TYR A 12 -29.76 104.91 -24.00
N GLU A 13 -30.98 104.38 -24.08
CA GLU A 13 -31.34 103.11 -23.44
C GLU A 13 -30.50 101.95 -23.97
N LEU A 14 -30.33 101.87 -25.28
CA LEU A 14 -29.51 100.84 -25.92
C LEU A 14 -28.03 100.92 -25.47
N GLN A 15 -27.48 102.13 -25.35
CA GLN A 15 -26.14 102.31 -24.80
C GLN A 15 -26.06 101.91 -23.33
N SER A 16 -27.06 102.28 -22.53
CA SER A 16 -27.12 101.90 -21.11
C SER A 16 -27.19 100.37 -20.93
N CYS A 17 -27.93 99.66 -21.79
CA CYS A 17 -28.02 98.21 -21.79
C CYS A 17 -26.71 97.55 -22.23
N LYS A 18 -26.04 98.09 -23.26
CA LYS A 18 -24.72 97.61 -23.71
C LYS A 18 -23.66 97.75 -22.61
N VAL A 19 -23.64 98.89 -21.91
CA VAL A 19 -22.73 99.11 -20.78
C VAL A 19 -23.06 98.16 -19.63
N LYS A 20 -24.33 97.97 -19.27
CA LYS A 20 -24.76 96.99 -18.25
C LYS A 20 -24.38 95.55 -18.63
N GLN A 21 -24.49 95.17 -19.90
CA GLN A 21 -24.10 93.85 -20.38
C GLN A 21 -22.59 93.62 -20.24
N LYS A 22 -21.78 94.60 -20.64
CA LYS A 22 -20.32 94.55 -20.44
C LYS A 22 -19.93 94.46 -18.97
N ILE A 23 -20.55 95.26 -18.09
CA ILE A 23 -20.30 95.19 -16.65
C ILE A 23 -20.62 93.79 -16.10
N LYS A 24 -21.72 93.17 -16.57
CA LYS A 24 -22.09 91.81 -16.16
C LYS A 24 -21.12 90.75 -16.69
N GLU A 25 -20.62 90.91 -17.91
CA GLU A 25 -19.65 89.99 -18.53
C GLU A 25 -18.32 90.01 -17.77
N GLU A 26 -17.77 91.19 -17.49
CA GLU A 26 -16.56 91.37 -16.69
C GLU A 26 -16.75 90.86 -15.24
N ALA A 27 -17.94 91.08 -14.65
CA ALA A 27 -18.27 90.55 -13.33
C ALA A 27 -18.35 89.02 -13.33
N MET A 28 -18.94 88.42 -14.37
CA MET A 28 -19.01 86.97 -14.52
C MET A 28 -17.61 86.37 -14.74
N GLU A 29 -16.75 87.04 -15.50
CA GLU A 29 -15.38 86.59 -15.72
C GLU A 29 -14.56 86.62 -14.42
N THR A 30 -14.71 87.69 -13.62
CA THR A 30 -14.13 87.77 -12.28
C THR A 30 -14.60 86.62 -11.39
N GLU A 31 -15.90 86.32 -11.38
CA GLU A 31 -16.49 85.23 -10.61
C GLU A 31 -15.98 83.84 -11.04
N VAL A 32 -15.80 83.62 -12.34
CA VAL A 32 -15.23 82.37 -12.89
C VAL A 32 -13.78 82.20 -12.46
N VAL A 33 -12.97 83.27 -12.50
CA VAL A 33 -11.57 83.23 -12.06
C VAL A 33 -11.48 82.89 -10.57
N GLU A 34 -12.31 83.51 -9.73
CA GLU A 34 -12.33 83.19 -8.30
C GLU A 34 -12.79 81.76 -8.02
N ARG A 35 -13.82 81.26 -8.73
CA ARG A 35 -14.25 79.85 -8.60
C ARG A 35 -13.13 78.90 -9.01
N LYS A 36 -12.42 79.16 -10.12
CA LYS A 36 -11.28 78.34 -10.54
C LYS A 36 -10.16 78.35 -9.51
N ALA A 37 -9.88 79.51 -8.91
CA ALA A 37 -8.88 79.62 -7.84
C ALA A 37 -9.30 78.82 -6.59
N ARG A 38 -10.58 78.88 -6.19
CA ARG A 38 -11.12 78.07 -5.08
C ARG A 38 -10.98 76.57 -5.36
N ILE A 39 -11.41 76.12 -6.54
CA ILE A 39 -11.30 74.70 -6.95
C ILE A 39 -9.84 74.24 -6.93
N LEU A 40 -8.90 75.06 -7.40
CA LEU A 40 -7.47 74.70 -7.39
C LEU A 40 -6.93 74.52 -5.96
N VAL A 41 -7.32 75.40 -5.03
CA VAL A 41 -6.90 75.29 -3.62
C VAL A 41 -7.50 74.03 -3.00
N GLU A 42 -8.79 73.77 -3.23
CA GLU A 42 -9.47 72.56 -2.75
C GLU A 42 -8.82 71.28 -3.30
N GLU A 43 -8.50 71.25 -4.60
CA GLU A 43 -7.79 70.13 -5.24
C GLU A 43 -6.43 69.87 -4.58
N GLN A 44 -5.67 70.94 -4.30
CA GLN A 44 -4.39 70.81 -3.60
C GLN A 44 -4.55 70.32 -2.15
N GLU A 45 -5.59 70.75 -1.45
CA GLU A 45 -5.89 70.26 -0.10
C GLU A 45 -6.30 68.79 -0.13
N MET A 46 -7.14 68.39 -1.08
CA MET A 46 -7.51 66.98 -1.30
C MET A 46 -6.28 66.13 -1.61
N GLN A 47 -5.37 66.59 -2.46
CA GLN A 47 -4.13 65.87 -2.78
C GLN A 47 -3.20 65.72 -1.56
N ARG A 48 -3.11 66.75 -0.71
CA ARG A 48 -2.35 66.64 0.55
C ARG A 48 -3.03 65.69 1.52
N ALA A 49 -4.35 65.74 1.62
CA ALA A 49 -5.13 64.85 2.47
C ALA A 49 -5.02 63.39 2.01
N GLU A 50 -5.08 63.13 0.72
CA GLU A 50 -4.91 61.80 0.14
C GLU A 50 -3.51 61.25 0.41
N LYS A 51 -2.45 62.03 0.16
CA LYS A 51 -1.07 61.61 0.47
C LYS A 51 -0.88 61.31 1.95
N ARG A 52 -1.51 62.11 2.83
CA ARG A 52 -1.49 61.86 4.28
C ARG A 52 -2.21 60.56 4.62
N LEU A 53 -3.37 60.30 4.03
CA LEU A 53 -4.14 59.07 4.26
C LEU A 53 -3.41 57.84 3.70
N GLU A 54 -2.79 57.97 2.54
CA GLU A 54 -2.01 56.92 1.91
C GLU A 54 -0.81 56.52 2.78
N SER A 55 -0.03 57.49 3.25
CA SER A 55 1.08 57.22 4.16
C SER A 55 0.63 56.74 5.54
N SER A 56 -0.42 57.32 6.11
CA SER A 56 -0.83 57.03 7.49
C SER A 56 -1.69 55.77 7.63
N VAL A 57 -2.42 55.36 6.59
CA VAL A 57 -3.41 54.28 6.67
C VAL A 57 -3.17 53.21 5.63
N LYS A 58 -3.01 53.56 4.34
CA LYS A 58 -2.87 52.55 3.28
C LYS A 58 -1.54 51.80 3.38
N GLN A 59 -0.42 52.51 3.48
CA GLN A 59 0.91 51.92 3.59
C GLN A 59 1.08 50.97 4.80
N PRO A 60 0.69 51.34 6.03
CA PRO A 60 0.78 50.41 7.16
C PRO A 60 -0.20 49.24 7.04
N ALA A 61 -1.39 49.45 6.49
CA ALA A 61 -2.34 48.36 6.26
C ALA A 61 -1.83 47.35 5.22
N GLU A 62 -1.19 47.83 4.15
CA GLU A 62 -0.55 46.97 3.13
C GLU A 62 0.65 46.21 3.70
N ALA A 63 1.49 46.85 4.50
CA ALA A 63 2.61 46.20 5.16
C ALA A 63 2.13 45.07 6.09
N GLU A 64 1.09 45.32 6.88
CA GLU A 64 0.53 44.30 7.78
C GLU A 64 -0.17 43.18 7.02
N LYS A 65 -0.91 43.50 5.95
CA LYS A 65 -1.51 42.50 5.06
C LYS A 65 -0.43 41.60 4.46
N PHE A 66 0.62 42.17 3.88
CA PHE A 66 1.71 41.42 3.27
C PHE A 66 2.42 40.53 4.30
N ARG A 67 2.66 41.05 5.50
CA ARG A 67 3.23 40.29 6.63
C ARG A 67 2.33 39.11 7.00
N MET A 68 1.03 39.32 7.16
CA MET A 68 0.07 38.25 7.49
C MET A 68 -0.02 37.20 6.37
N GLU A 69 -0.09 37.63 5.11
CA GLU A 69 -0.11 36.73 3.95
C GLU A 69 1.16 35.89 3.91
N THR A 70 2.33 36.50 4.11
CA THR A 70 3.61 35.77 4.15
C THR A 70 3.67 34.74 5.28
N ILE A 71 3.15 35.09 6.46
CA ILE A 71 3.07 34.14 7.59
C ILE A 71 2.09 33.01 7.28
N ALA A 72 0.94 33.32 6.69
CA ALA A 72 -0.07 32.33 6.34
C ALA A 72 0.42 31.37 5.24
N THR A 73 1.10 31.89 4.21
CA THR A 73 1.69 31.07 3.15
C THR A 73 2.82 30.20 3.69
N ALA A 74 3.71 30.73 4.53
CA ALA A 74 4.76 29.96 5.18
C ALA A 74 4.18 28.82 6.04
N LYS A 75 3.16 29.10 6.86
CA LYS A 75 2.48 28.07 7.67
C LYS A 75 1.80 27.01 6.82
N LYS A 76 1.14 27.40 5.73
CA LYS A 76 0.53 26.46 4.79
C LYS A 76 1.57 25.55 4.17
N GLN A 77 2.69 26.10 3.72
CA GLN A 77 3.79 25.32 3.15
C GLN A 77 4.40 24.37 4.18
N GLN A 78 4.63 24.84 5.41
CA GLN A 78 5.12 23.99 6.50
C GLN A 78 4.20 22.79 6.76
N LEU A 79 2.88 23.02 6.86
CA LEU A 79 1.90 21.95 7.07
C LEU A 79 1.84 20.96 5.91
N LEU A 80 1.96 21.44 4.67
CA LEU A 80 1.98 20.55 3.50
C LEU A 80 3.21 19.66 3.50
N LEU A 81 4.40 20.25 3.74
CA LEU A 81 5.65 19.49 3.81
C LEU A 81 5.64 18.49 4.96
N GLU A 82 5.10 18.87 6.13
CA GLU A 82 4.97 17.96 7.27
C GLU A 82 3.99 16.82 6.98
N ALA A 83 2.86 17.11 6.36
CA ALA A 83 1.87 16.10 5.97
C ALA A 83 2.44 15.13 4.91
N GLU A 84 3.17 15.64 3.93
CA GLU A 84 3.85 14.85 2.89
C GLU A 84 4.91 13.94 3.52
N ALA A 85 5.80 14.51 4.35
CA ALA A 85 6.82 13.75 5.06
C ALA A 85 6.21 12.66 5.97
N ALA A 86 5.11 12.96 6.67
CA ALA A 86 4.40 11.99 7.51
C ALA A 86 3.75 10.87 6.68
N SER A 87 3.18 11.21 5.52
CA SER A 87 2.62 10.25 4.57
C SER A 87 3.68 9.31 4.02
N GLU A 88 4.81 9.86 3.56
CA GLU A 88 5.94 9.08 3.06
C GLU A 88 6.55 8.19 4.14
N ALA A 89 6.74 8.71 5.35
CA ALA A 89 7.23 7.93 6.48
C ALA A 89 6.29 6.76 6.79
N LYS A 90 4.96 6.98 6.72
CA LYS A 90 3.98 5.91 6.92
C LYS A 90 4.00 4.89 5.78
N ARG A 91 4.18 5.33 4.54
CA ARG A 91 4.31 4.44 3.37
C ARG A 91 5.54 3.55 3.50
N LEU A 92 6.70 4.13 3.81
CA LEU A 92 7.95 3.40 3.99
C LEU A 92 7.86 2.41 5.15
N LYS A 93 7.26 2.80 6.28
CA LYS A 93 7.02 1.87 7.41
C LYS A 93 6.08 0.73 7.02
N GLY A 94 4.97 1.04 6.35
CA GLY A 94 4.02 0.04 5.88
C GLY A 94 4.65 -0.95 4.89
N GLU A 95 5.50 -0.46 4.00
CA GLU A 95 6.24 -1.30 3.03
C GLU A 95 7.28 -2.19 3.72
N ALA A 96 8.03 -1.65 4.68
CA ALA A 96 8.98 -2.42 5.47
C ALA A 96 8.28 -3.50 6.32
N GLU A 97 7.16 -3.17 6.96
CA GLU A 97 6.35 -4.11 7.75
C GLU A 97 5.74 -5.20 6.86
N ALA A 98 5.19 -4.83 5.69
CA ALA A 98 4.64 -5.78 4.73
C ALA A 98 5.72 -6.74 4.22
N SER A 99 6.91 -6.23 3.85
CA SER A 99 8.04 -7.04 3.41
C SER A 99 8.51 -8.01 4.50
N ALA A 100 8.62 -7.54 5.74
CA ALA A 100 8.99 -8.38 6.88
C ALA A 100 7.96 -9.51 7.13
N ILE A 101 6.66 -9.21 7.04
CA ILE A 101 5.59 -10.21 7.19
C ILE A 101 5.63 -11.21 6.03
N MET A 102 5.79 -10.75 4.78
CA MET A 102 5.90 -11.63 3.62
C MET A 102 7.10 -12.57 3.73
N ALA A 103 8.27 -12.05 4.12
CA ALA A 103 9.47 -12.86 4.32
C ALA A 103 9.25 -13.93 5.41
N LYS A 104 8.62 -13.55 6.53
CA LYS A 104 8.28 -14.50 7.60
C LYS A 104 7.27 -15.56 7.14
N ALA A 105 6.21 -15.15 6.45
CA ALA A 105 5.19 -16.06 5.93
C ALA A 105 5.77 -17.04 4.91
N ASN A 106 6.65 -16.57 4.03
CA ASN A 106 7.36 -17.43 3.07
C ASN A 106 8.28 -18.43 3.78
N ALA A 107 9.04 -17.97 4.79
CA ALA A 107 9.86 -18.87 5.60
C ALA A 107 9.01 -19.93 6.31
N GLU A 108 7.87 -19.56 6.90
CA GLU A 108 6.94 -20.50 7.53
C GLU A 108 6.33 -21.47 6.52
N ALA A 109 5.95 -21.02 5.33
CA ALA A 109 5.43 -21.86 4.25
C ALA A 109 6.49 -22.87 3.79
N ILE A 110 7.73 -22.43 3.59
CA ILE A 110 8.86 -23.30 3.23
C ILE A 110 9.11 -24.33 4.33
N GLN A 111 9.11 -23.92 5.60
CA GLN A 111 9.28 -24.84 6.73
C GLN A 111 8.15 -25.87 6.81
N MET A 112 6.89 -25.47 6.58
CA MET A 112 5.76 -26.39 6.53
C MET A 112 5.87 -27.36 5.34
N HIS A 113 6.33 -26.88 4.18
CA HIS A 113 6.55 -27.71 3.00
C HIS A 113 7.64 -28.74 3.24
N HIS A 114 8.78 -28.36 3.85
CA HIS A 114 9.84 -29.30 4.22
C HIS A 114 9.37 -30.31 5.26
N LYS A 115 8.60 -29.87 6.26
CA LYS A 115 7.98 -30.79 7.20
C LYS A 115 7.09 -31.78 6.44
N ALA A 116 6.15 -31.32 5.62
CA ALA A 116 5.26 -32.19 4.86
C ALA A 116 6.01 -33.17 3.95
N ALA A 117 7.09 -32.73 3.29
CA ALA A 117 7.94 -33.59 2.48
C ALA A 117 8.64 -34.67 3.34
N ALA A 118 9.20 -34.28 4.50
CA ALA A 118 9.79 -35.23 5.44
C ALA A 118 8.74 -36.22 5.97
N TRP A 119 7.54 -35.75 6.35
CA TRP A 119 6.45 -36.62 6.79
C TRP A 119 6.03 -37.62 5.72
N LYS A 120 6.04 -37.25 4.43
CA LYS A 120 5.75 -38.16 3.32
C LYS A 120 6.81 -39.27 3.20
N GLU A 121 8.09 -38.94 3.35
CA GLU A 121 9.17 -39.93 3.37
C GLU A 121 9.11 -40.82 4.62
N PHE A 122 8.71 -40.24 5.76
CA PHE A 122 8.47 -40.99 6.98
C PHE A 122 7.16 -41.77 6.95
N GLU A 123 6.17 -41.45 6.11
CA GLU A 123 4.89 -42.16 6.01
C GLU A 123 5.14 -43.61 5.59
N ASP A 124 5.97 -43.83 4.57
CA ASP A 124 6.29 -45.18 4.07
C ASP A 124 7.02 -46.04 5.12
N ALA A 125 7.90 -45.45 5.92
CA ALA A 125 8.68 -46.15 6.96
C ALA A 125 7.93 -46.26 8.32
N ALA A 126 7.17 -45.24 8.70
CA ALA A 126 6.42 -45.17 9.94
C ALA A 126 5.11 -45.97 9.86
N MET A 127 4.46 -46.04 8.68
CA MET A 127 3.36 -46.98 8.46
C MET A 127 3.85 -48.41 8.72
N LEU A 128 5.01 -48.82 8.18
CA LEU A 128 5.54 -50.16 8.42
C LEU A 128 5.81 -50.42 9.91
N SER A 129 6.37 -49.44 10.63
CA SER A 129 6.65 -49.56 12.06
C SER A 129 5.37 -49.64 12.90
N MET A 130 4.35 -48.83 12.58
CA MET A 130 3.04 -48.88 13.24
C MET A 130 2.28 -50.18 12.89
N TYR A 131 2.41 -50.69 11.66
CA TYR A 131 1.90 -52.02 11.28
C TYR A 131 2.60 -53.10 12.10
N LEU A 132 3.93 -53.07 12.24
CA LEU A 132 4.67 -54.05 13.04
C LEU A 132 4.29 -54.02 14.54
N GLU A 133 3.90 -52.87 15.08
CA GLU A 133 3.41 -52.74 16.46
C GLU A 133 1.94 -53.14 16.64
N THR A 134 1.08 -52.91 15.64
CA THR A 134 -0.36 -53.20 15.71
C THR A 134 -0.70 -54.62 15.28
N LEU A 135 0.12 -55.25 14.44
CA LEU A 135 -0.08 -56.62 13.95
C LEU A 135 -0.08 -57.66 15.07
N PRO A 136 0.82 -57.62 16.09
CA PRO A 136 0.74 -58.50 17.26
C PRO A 136 -0.55 -58.32 18.07
N LYS A 137 -1.09 -57.11 18.17
CA LYS A 137 -2.34 -56.84 18.91
C LYS A 137 -3.55 -57.48 18.20
N MET A 138 -3.58 -57.44 16.86
CA MET A 138 -4.61 -58.09 16.04
C MET A 138 -4.51 -59.62 16.12
N VAL A 139 -3.29 -60.17 16.02
CA VAL A 139 -3.05 -61.62 16.19
C VAL A 139 -3.47 -62.08 17.57
N ASN A 140 -3.11 -61.35 18.64
CA ASN A 140 -3.56 -61.67 19.99
C ASN A 140 -5.09 -61.59 20.14
N GLY A 141 -5.75 -60.62 19.48
CA GLY A 141 -7.22 -60.53 19.43
C GLY A 141 -7.85 -61.76 18.80
N ILE A 142 -7.36 -62.19 17.64
CA ILE A 142 -7.82 -63.40 16.94
C ILE A 142 -7.50 -64.66 17.74
N SER A 143 -6.28 -64.77 18.30
CA SER A 143 -5.87 -65.90 19.14
C SER A 143 -6.72 -66.00 20.41
N SER A 144 -7.12 -64.87 21.00
CA SER A 144 -8.05 -64.86 22.14
C SER A 144 -9.46 -65.34 21.77
N ALA A 145 -9.92 -65.01 20.56
CA ALA A 145 -11.20 -65.50 20.04
C ALA A 145 -11.16 -67.02 19.77
N LEU A 146 -10.04 -67.53 19.23
CA LEU A 146 -9.84 -68.96 19.01
C LEU A 146 -9.65 -69.75 20.32
N SER A 147 -8.97 -69.19 21.34
CA SER A 147 -8.77 -69.87 22.63
C SER A 147 -10.06 -70.00 23.44
N ASN A 148 -11.05 -69.14 23.20
CA ASN A 148 -12.34 -69.18 23.87
C ASN A 148 -13.31 -70.23 23.29
N VAL A 149 -12.96 -70.91 22.18
CA VAL A 149 -13.81 -71.96 21.59
C VAL A 149 -13.43 -73.33 22.15
N LYS A 150 -14.22 -73.80 23.12
CA LYS A 150 -13.97 -75.04 23.88
C LYS A 150 -14.08 -76.34 23.06
N SER A 151 -14.82 -76.35 21.95
CA SER A 151 -14.90 -77.51 21.03
C SER A 151 -15.59 -77.13 19.71
N VAL A 152 -14.88 -77.27 18.59
CA VAL A 152 -15.47 -77.14 17.24
C VAL A 152 -15.90 -78.52 16.76
N LYS A 153 -17.21 -78.73 16.62
CA LYS A 153 -17.76 -79.97 16.04
C LYS A 153 -17.88 -79.79 14.52
N MET A 154 -16.88 -80.26 13.79
CA MET A 154 -16.85 -80.19 12.32
C MET A 154 -17.73 -81.29 11.73
N VAL A 155 -18.83 -80.92 11.08
CA VAL A 155 -19.69 -81.87 10.36
C VAL A 155 -19.16 -81.97 8.93
N SER A 156 -18.34 -82.99 8.69
CA SER A 156 -17.81 -83.29 7.36
C SER A 156 -18.87 -84.02 6.54
N SER A 157 -19.66 -83.28 5.74
CA SER A 157 -20.33 -83.89 4.59
C SER A 157 -19.25 -84.17 3.54
N GLY A 158 -19.05 -85.46 3.25
CA GLY A 158 -17.88 -85.99 2.56
C GLY A 158 -17.59 -85.31 1.21
N ASP A 159 -16.35 -84.86 1.05
CA ASP A 159 -15.40 -85.44 0.10
C ASP A 159 -14.05 -84.73 0.29
N SER A 160 -13.00 -85.53 0.48
CA SER A 160 -11.57 -85.18 0.57
C SER A 160 -11.06 -84.21 1.68
N GLY A 161 -10.23 -84.77 2.58
CA GLY A 161 -9.34 -84.05 3.52
C GLY A 161 -9.94 -83.69 4.88
N VAL A 162 -9.92 -84.62 5.84
CA VAL A 162 -10.45 -84.45 7.21
C VAL A 162 -9.34 -84.06 8.18
N GLY A 163 -9.61 -83.06 9.03
CA GLY A 163 -8.75 -82.66 10.13
C GLY A 163 -8.19 -81.25 9.97
N ALA A 164 -7.47 -80.78 10.99
CA ALA A 164 -6.95 -79.42 11.20
C ALA A 164 -6.53 -78.63 9.95
N GLN A 165 -6.09 -79.30 8.88
CA GLN A 165 -5.76 -78.72 7.58
C GLN A 165 -6.86 -77.85 6.94
N LYS A 166 -8.17 -78.15 7.08
CA LYS A 166 -9.23 -77.24 6.56
C LYS A 166 -9.38 -75.97 7.40
N LEU A 167 -9.25 -76.05 8.73
CA LEU A 167 -9.25 -74.86 9.60
C LEU A 167 -7.97 -74.04 9.39
N THR A 168 -6.82 -74.70 9.26
CA THR A 168 -5.56 -74.04 8.91
C THR A 168 -5.64 -73.43 7.51
N LYS A 169 -6.32 -74.07 6.55
CA LYS A 169 -6.54 -73.51 5.21
C LYS A 169 -7.51 -72.35 5.23
N GLU A 170 -8.63 -72.40 5.95
CA GLU A 170 -9.54 -71.25 6.12
C GLU A 170 -8.84 -70.08 6.84
N VAL A 171 -8.03 -70.36 7.87
CA VAL A 171 -7.25 -69.31 8.56
C VAL A 171 -6.16 -68.75 7.62
N MET A 172 -5.53 -69.58 6.79
CA MET A 172 -4.56 -69.14 5.79
C MET A 172 -5.23 -68.37 4.64
N ASP A 173 -6.43 -68.76 4.23
CA ASP A 173 -7.24 -68.11 3.19
C ASP A 173 -7.77 -66.75 3.72
N ILE A 174 -8.17 -66.67 4.99
CA ILE A 174 -8.49 -65.40 5.67
C ILE A 174 -7.24 -64.53 5.79
N SER A 175 -6.11 -65.10 6.24
CA SER A 175 -4.84 -64.37 6.37
C SER A 175 -4.30 -63.86 5.04
N SER A 176 -4.59 -64.54 3.92
CA SER A 176 -4.22 -64.10 2.57
C SER A 176 -5.25 -63.15 1.93
N SER A 177 -6.49 -63.14 2.43
CA SER A 177 -7.53 -62.18 2.04
C SER A 177 -7.47 -60.86 2.83
N VAL A 178 -6.82 -60.84 4.00
CA VAL A 178 -6.64 -59.62 4.81
C VAL A 178 -5.88 -58.53 4.03
N PRO A 179 -4.76 -58.81 3.33
CA PRO A 179 -4.07 -57.80 2.52
C PRO A 179 -4.94 -57.21 1.39
N THR A 180 -5.80 -58.01 0.74
CA THR A 180 -6.68 -57.53 -0.33
C THR A 180 -7.87 -56.72 0.20
N MET A 181 -8.38 -57.08 1.38
CA MET A 181 -9.45 -56.32 2.05
C MET A 181 -8.95 -54.95 2.53
N VAL A 182 -7.74 -54.89 3.10
CA VAL A 182 -7.11 -53.62 3.49
C VAL A 182 -6.83 -52.74 2.28
N LYS A 183 -6.33 -53.32 1.17
CA LYS A 183 -6.15 -52.62 -0.09
C LYS A 183 -7.44 -52.02 -0.64
N ASN A 184 -8.55 -52.75 -0.59
CA ASN A 184 -9.85 -52.26 -1.09
C ASN A 184 -10.47 -51.17 -0.20
N LEU A 185 -10.18 -51.18 1.10
CA LEU A 185 -10.70 -50.18 2.05
C LEU A 185 -9.84 -48.91 2.15
N THR A 186 -8.53 -49.04 1.97
CA THR A 186 -7.58 -47.92 2.15
C THR A 186 -6.97 -47.43 0.84
N GLY A 187 -7.12 -48.17 -0.25
CA GLY A 187 -6.55 -47.85 -1.57
C GLY A 187 -5.03 -48.07 -1.68
N ILE A 188 -4.37 -48.51 -0.60
CA ILE A 188 -2.91 -48.63 -0.52
C ILE A 188 -2.47 -50.06 -0.87
N ASP A 189 -1.56 -50.16 -1.84
CA ASP A 189 -1.14 -51.41 -2.47
C ASP A 189 0.22 -51.89 -1.91
N LEU A 190 0.21 -52.49 -0.71
CA LEU A 190 1.44 -52.85 0.04
C LEU A 190 2.38 -53.79 -0.73
N LEU A 191 1.83 -54.67 -1.60
CA LEU A 191 2.63 -55.63 -2.39
C LEU A 191 3.33 -54.99 -3.59
N LYS A 192 2.90 -53.81 -4.04
CA LYS A 192 3.53 -53.07 -5.15
C LYS A 192 4.79 -52.33 -4.70
N ASN A 193 4.89 -52.04 -3.40
CA ASN A 193 6.05 -51.36 -2.81
C ASN A 193 7.25 -52.31 -2.59
N ALA A 194 7.04 -53.64 -2.65
CA ALA A 194 8.10 -54.63 -2.46
C ALA A 194 9.10 -54.69 -3.65
N THR A 195 8.69 -54.27 -4.85
CA THR A 195 9.58 -54.20 -6.04
C THR A 195 10.47 -52.95 -6.09
N ILE A 196 10.25 -51.96 -5.23
CA ILE A 196 11.08 -50.74 -5.18
C ILE A 196 12.45 -51.01 -4.53
N TRP A 197 12.56 -52.06 -3.70
CA TRP A 197 13.79 -52.45 -2.99
C TRP A 197 14.95 -52.93 -3.89
N ASN A 198 14.74 -53.14 -5.20
CA ASN A 198 15.78 -53.59 -6.14
C ASN A 198 16.19 -52.52 -7.17
N SER A 199 15.78 -51.25 -6.98
CA SER A 199 16.24 -50.14 -7.81
C SER A 199 17.47 -49.49 -7.15
N PRO A 200 18.55 -49.18 -7.90
CA PRO A 200 19.65 -48.39 -7.36
C PRO A 200 19.10 -47.06 -6.82
N LEU A 201 19.50 -46.72 -5.58
CA LEU A 201 19.14 -45.46 -4.92
C LEU A 201 19.26 -44.28 -5.89
N PRO A 202 18.29 -43.35 -5.95
CA PRO A 202 18.42 -42.17 -6.77
C PRO A 202 19.63 -41.37 -6.29
N ARG A 203 20.57 -41.13 -7.20
CA ARG A 203 21.65 -40.17 -7.00
C ARG A 203 21.00 -38.82 -6.69
N THR A 204 21.48 -38.21 -5.60
CA THR A 204 21.27 -36.82 -5.19
C THR A 204 20.63 -35.96 -6.27
N VAL A 205 19.34 -35.63 -6.09
CA VAL A 205 18.70 -34.60 -6.91
C VAL A 205 19.35 -33.29 -6.53
N SER A 206 19.94 -32.65 -7.53
CA SER A 206 20.48 -31.31 -7.48
C SER A 206 19.50 -30.35 -6.81
N HIS A 207 20.09 -29.47 -6.02
CA HIS A 207 19.47 -28.31 -5.43
C HIS A 207 19.03 -27.36 -6.53
N ASP A 208 17.83 -27.54 -7.06
CA ASP A 208 17.20 -26.53 -7.92
C ASP A 208 16.55 -25.48 -7.01
N LEU A 209 17.39 -24.54 -6.56
CA LEU A 209 16.93 -23.22 -6.14
C LEU A 209 16.29 -22.56 -7.36
N PRO A 210 15.07 -22.00 -7.27
CA PRO A 210 14.63 -21.05 -8.28
C PRO A 210 15.55 -19.83 -8.22
N GLU A 211 16.34 -19.65 -9.28
CA GLU A 211 17.02 -18.39 -9.60
C GLU A 211 15.95 -17.29 -9.75
N ALA A 212 15.60 -16.67 -8.63
CA ALA A 212 15.08 -15.32 -8.61
C ALA A 212 16.29 -14.38 -8.58
N GLU A 213 16.95 -14.22 -9.73
CA GLU A 213 17.83 -13.08 -9.97
C GLU A 213 16.99 -11.80 -9.89
N THR A 214 16.87 -11.26 -8.68
CA THR A 214 16.44 -9.89 -8.43
C THR A 214 17.66 -9.15 -7.89
N GLN A 215 18.50 -8.71 -8.82
CA GLN A 215 19.05 -7.35 -8.88
C GLN A 215 19.37 -6.66 -7.53
N ILE A 216 20.10 -7.35 -6.64
CA ILE A 216 20.75 -6.74 -5.47
C ILE A 216 22.21 -7.24 -5.44
N ASP A 217 22.95 -6.95 -6.51
CA ASP A 217 24.37 -7.30 -6.62
C ASP A 217 25.20 -6.09 -7.10
N ARG A 218 24.94 -4.92 -6.52
CA ARG A 218 25.82 -3.74 -6.65
C ARG A 218 26.39 -3.21 -5.34
N ILE A 219 26.16 -3.88 -4.21
CA ILE A 219 26.73 -3.41 -2.94
C ILE A 219 27.34 -4.59 -2.19
N THR A 220 28.64 -4.44 -1.86
CA THR A 220 29.50 -5.26 -0.96
C THR A 220 29.96 -6.63 -1.51
N LEU A 221 31.23 -7.01 -1.64
CA LEU A 221 32.50 -6.59 -1.03
C LEU A 221 33.67 -7.01 -1.95
N CYS A 222 34.42 -6.06 -2.51
CA CYS A 222 35.65 -6.38 -3.25
C CYS A 222 36.80 -6.62 -2.26
N LYS A 223 37.04 -7.88 -1.87
CA LYS A 223 38.20 -8.25 -1.06
C LYS A 223 39.44 -8.38 -1.97
N ARG A 224 40.07 -7.25 -2.32
CA ARG A 224 41.42 -7.29 -2.91
C ARG A 224 42.42 -7.57 -1.80
N LYS A 225 43.01 -8.76 -1.85
CA LYS A 225 44.16 -9.13 -1.04
C LYS A 225 45.31 -8.20 -1.46
N GLU A 226 45.96 -7.58 -0.47
CA GLU A 226 47.11 -6.66 -0.55
C GLU A 226 46.74 -5.17 -0.40
N SER A 227 47.26 -4.58 0.70
CA SER A 227 47.10 -3.21 1.23
C SER A 227 45.77 -2.90 1.95
N GLY A 228 45.85 -2.79 3.27
CA GLY A 228 44.72 -2.67 4.19
C GLY A 228 44.30 -1.23 4.48
N GLU A 229 43.57 -0.60 3.56
CA GLU A 229 42.86 0.66 3.82
C GLU A 229 41.42 0.59 3.26
N TRP A 230 40.45 1.09 4.04
CA TRP A 230 39.05 1.17 3.65
C TRP A 230 38.73 2.59 3.20
N LEU A 231 38.54 2.81 1.89
CA LEU A 231 37.94 4.03 1.35
C LEU A 231 36.67 3.65 0.59
N VAL A 232 35.57 4.33 0.93
CA VAL A 232 34.24 4.11 0.35
C VAL A 232 33.95 5.32 -0.53
N GLU A 233 34.04 5.15 -1.85
CA GLU A 233 33.53 6.13 -2.83
C GLU A 233 32.19 5.63 -3.38
N PHE A 234 31.17 6.47 -3.27
CA PHE A 234 29.86 6.30 -3.90
C PHE A 234 29.97 6.79 -5.36
N MET A 235 29.61 5.95 -6.33
CA MET A 235 29.37 6.38 -7.70
C MET A 235 27.85 6.34 -7.95
N ASP A 236 27.28 7.53 -8.16
CA ASP A 236 25.91 7.76 -8.63
C ASP A 236 25.73 7.22 -10.06
N ASP A 237 24.60 6.55 -10.28
CA ASP A 237 23.79 6.55 -11.52
C ASP A 237 22.39 6.01 -11.19
#